data_AF-A0A2M7X0X3-F1
#
_entry.id   AF-A0A2M7X0X3-F1
#
_cell.length_a   1.000
_cell.length_b   1.000
_cell.length_c   1.000
_cell.angle_alpha   90.00
_cell.angle_beta   90.00
_cell.angle_gamma   90.00
#
_symmetry.space_group_name_H-M   'P 1'
#
loop_
_entity.id
_entity.type
_entity.pdbx_description
1 polymer ?
#
loop_
_entity_poly.entity_id
_entity_poly.type
_entity_poly.pdbx_seq_one_letter_code
_entity_poly.pdbx_strand_id
1 'polypeptide(L)'
;MSTPAPRAPLAAAVVDSAPLRFVTAASLFDGHDAAINIMRRLIQAQGVEVIHLGHNRSVEDVVRAALQEDADGIALSSYQGGHVEYFKYMIDMLKERGAGHIRVFGGGGGTITPDEITELQNYGVERLYHPNDGMAMGLVAMIEDLVARTRLARQSAIGGRPSRGVDLLHPTLGDEIAIGRQLSAIEDGGYSEAELVKLRKQWAGGTGDSRFPSAESRTPKAPVLGITGTGGAGKSSVTDELLIRFLQAFPDMRIAVIAVDPTRRRSGGALLGDRIRMNALRSPRVFMRSMATRRQHVATNAVLKDCIALLKSLDFDLVIVET
;
A
#
# COMPACT_ATOMS: atom_id res chain seq x y z
N MET A 1 50.58 -13.39 -8.74
CA MET A 1 49.56 -14.39 -8.36
C MET A 1 48.63 -13.72 -7.35
N SER A 2 47.47 -13.22 -7.79
CA SER A 2 46.50 -12.54 -6.92
C SER A 2 45.50 -13.55 -6.37
N THR A 3 45.51 -13.74 -5.06
CA THR A 3 44.54 -14.57 -4.34
C THR A 3 43.16 -13.92 -4.44
N PRO A 4 42.11 -14.62 -4.90
CA PRO A 4 40.77 -14.05 -4.92
C PRO A 4 40.21 -13.94 -3.49
N ALA A 5 39.49 -12.85 -3.23
CA ALA A 5 38.87 -12.56 -1.93
C ALA A 5 37.88 -13.66 -1.49
N PRO A 6 37.75 -13.93 -0.19
CA PRO A 6 36.83 -14.95 0.31
C PRO A 6 35.39 -14.53 0.02
N ARG A 7 34.64 -15.41 -0.67
CA ARG A 7 33.20 -15.24 -0.87
C ARG A 7 32.53 -15.25 0.50
N ALA A 8 31.94 -14.10 0.88
CA ALA A 8 30.99 -14.05 1.98
C ALA A 8 29.88 -15.10 1.74
N PRO A 9 29.45 -15.85 2.76
CA PRO A 9 28.41 -16.84 2.61
C PRO A 9 27.15 -16.14 2.10
N LEU A 10 26.65 -16.59 0.94
CA LEU A 10 25.33 -16.24 0.44
C LEU A 10 24.33 -16.52 1.57
N ALA A 11 23.72 -15.46 2.09
CA ALA A 11 22.64 -15.56 3.05
C ALA A 11 21.65 -16.61 2.53
N ALA A 12 21.35 -17.59 3.39
CA ALA A 12 20.43 -18.67 3.10
C ALA A 12 19.15 -18.08 2.47
N ALA A 13 18.70 -18.69 1.36
CA ALA A 13 17.51 -18.26 0.64
C ALA A 13 16.34 -18.12 1.63
N VAL A 14 15.97 -16.87 1.90
CA VAL A 14 14.74 -16.55 2.61
C VAL A 14 13.62 -17.14 1.77
N VAL A 15 12.85 -18.06 2.36
CA VAL A 15 11.60 -18.59 1.78
C VAL A 15 10.86 -17.40 1.19
N ASP A 16 10.55 -17.48 -0.12
CA ASP A 16 10.09 -16.40 -1.00
C ASP A 16 8.86 -15.68 -0.44
N SER A 17 9.07 -14.80 0.54
CA SER A 17 8.03 -14.07 1.23
C SER A 17 7.76 -12.82 0.43
N ALA A 18 6.49 -12.59 0.11
CA ALA A 18 6.06 -11.37 -0.56
C ALA A 18 6.66 -10.11 0.10
N PRO A 19 7.01 -9.08 -0.70
CA PRO A 19 7.64 -7.88 -0.19
C PRO A 19 6.76 -7.20 0.86
N LEU A 20 7.41 -6.53 1.82
CA LEU A 20 6.68 -5.66 2.73
C LEU A 20 6.18 -4.44 1.98
N ARG A 21 5.02 -3.91 2.41
CA ARG A 21 4.42 -2.69 1.86
C ARG A 21 4.41 -1.59 2.93
N PHE A 22 4.92 -0.41 2.59
CA PHE A 22 4.98 0.74 3.48
C PHE A 22 4.29 1.96 2.88
N VAL A 23 3.42 2.58 3.68
CA VAL A 23 2.92 3.94 3.39
C VAL A 23 3.84 4.96 4.05
N THR A 24 4.30 5.96 3.30
CA THR A 24 5.18 7.01 3.81
C THR A 24 4.63 8.40 3.54
N ALA A 25 4.60 9.25 4.56
CA ALA A 25 4.10 10.62 4.45
C ALA A 25 4.73 11.59 5.48
N ALA A 26 4.59 12.90 5.27
CA ALA A 26 4.69 13.88 6.35
C ALA A 26 3.30 14.24 6.90
N SER A 27 3.24 14.60 8.19
CA SER A 27 1.98 14.87 8.91
C SER A 27 1.18 16.05 8.33
N LEU A 28 -0.03 16.27 8.86
CA LEU A 28 -0.91 17.34 8.41
C LEU A 28 -0.26 18.71 8.65
N PHE A 29 -0.39 19.60 7.66
CA PHE A 29 0.25 20.92 7.64
C PHE A 29 1.78 20.93 7.79
N ASP A 30 2.42 19.77 7.61
CA ASP A 30 3.87 19.66 7.59
C ASP A 30 4.39 19.61 6.15
N GLY A 31 5.23 20.58 5.80
CA GLY A 31 5.95 20.65 4.53
C GLY A 31 7.35 20.04 4.56
N HIS A 32 7.82 19.57 5.73
CA HIS A 32 9.17 19.03 5.89
C HIS A 32 9.27 17.60 5.37
N ASP A 33 9.39 17.46 4.05
CA ASP A 33 9.45 16.16 3.39
C ASP A 33 10.88 15.62 3.21
N ALA A 34 11.91 16.42 3.52
CA ALA A 34 13.31 16.07 3.30
C ALA A 34 13.71 14.77 4.04
N ALA A 35 13.34 14.65 5.31
CA ALA A 35 13.64 13.48 6.13
C ALA A 35 12.94 12.24 5.58
N ILE A 36 11.61 12.29 5.37
CA ILE A 36 10.84 11.14 4.89
C ILE A 36 11.26 10.72 3.47
N ASN A 37 11.71 11.65 2.63
CA ASN A 37 12.28 11.37 1.31
C ASN A 37 13.59 10.57 1.38
N ILE A 38 14.44 10.81 2.39
CA ILE A 38 15.63 10.00 2.63
C ILE A 38 15.23 8.63 3.17
N MET A 39 14.35 8.58 4.18
CA MET A 39 13.92 7.34 4.81
C MET A 39 13.27 6.39 3.80
N ARG A 40 12.34 6.88 2.95
CA ARG A 40 11.67 6.03 1.95
C ARG A 40 12.63 5.42 0.93
N ARG A 41 13.72 6.12 0.57
CA ARG A 41 14.74 5.60 -0.35
C ARG A 41 15.51 4.44 0.29
N LEU A 42 15.82 4.57 1.58
CA LEU A 42 16.46 3.51 2.34
C LEU A 42 15.52 2.32 2.57
N ILE A 43 14.24 2.56 2.86
CA ILE A 43 13.21 1.51 2.98
C ILE A 43 13.09 0.75 1.66
N GLN A 44 12.98 1.46 0.53
CA GLN A 44 12.97 0.85 -0.81
C GLN A 44 14.25 0.04 -1.11
N ALA A 45 15.40 0.49 -0.61
CA ALA A 45 16.67 -0.21 -0.79
C ALA A 45 16.70 -1.55 -0.04
N GLN A 46 15.93 -1.71 1.04
CA GLN A 46 15.73 -2.95 1.80
C GLN A 46 14.73 -3.93 1.14
N GLY A 47 14.32 -3.68 -0.11
CA GLY A 47 13.43 -4.57 -0.86
C GLY A 47 11.94 -4.35 -0.58
N VAL A 48 11.58 -3.24 0.05
CA VAL A 48 10.18 -2.90 0.40
C VAL A 48 9.50 -2.17 -0.77
N GLU A 49 8.20 -2.40 -0.95
CA GLU A 49 7.32 -1.63 -1.83
C GLU A 49 6.82 -0.40 -1.06
N VAL A 50 7.20 0.81 -1.52
CA VAL A 50 6.89 2.06 -0.82
C VAL A 50 5.84 2.86 -1.56
N ILE A 51 4.69 3.04 -0.94
CA ILE A 51 3.62 3.94 -1.35
C ILE A 51 3.89 5.30 -0.71
N HIS A 52 4.34 6.26 -1.49
CA HIS A 52 4.70 7.58 -0.97
C HIS A 52 3.59 8.58 -1.21
N LEU A 53 3.07 9.20 -0.13
CA LEU A 53 2.00 10.18 -0.21
C LEU A 53 2.51 11.63 -0.24
N GLY A 54 3.81 11.85 -0.09
CA GLY A 54 4.38 13.20 0.01
C GLY A 54 4.12 13.82 1.39
N HIS A 55 3.76 15.09 1.42
CA HIS A 55 3.63 15.89 2.64
C HIS A 55 2.21 16.43 2.82
N ASN A 56 1.93 17.08 3.97
CA ASN A 56 0.63 17.64 4.31
C ASN A 56 -0.52 16.61 4.21
N ARG A 57 -0.40 15.48 4.93
CA ARG A 57 -1.40 14.42 4.91
C ARG A 57 -2.16 14.30 6.23
N SER A 58 -3.49 14.29 6.15
CA SER A 58 -4.34 14.01 7.30
C SER A 58 -4.18 12.55 7.75
N VAL A 59 -4.56 12.27 8.99
CA VAL A 59 -4.60 10.88 9.50
C VAL A 59 -5.51 10.02 8.62
N GLU A 60 -6.66 10.55 8.22
CA GLU A 60 -7.62 9.84 7.35
C GLU A 60 -6.99 9.49 6.00
N ASP A 61 -6.29 10.43 5.34
CA ASP A 61 -5.63 10.18 4.05
C ASP A 61 -4.60 9.04 4.17
N VAL A 62 -3.79 9.06 5.25
CA VAL A 62 -2.73 8.06 5.49
C VAL A 62 -3.33 6.69 5.83
N VAL A 63 -4.28 6.64 6.76
CA VAL A 63 -4.92 5.39 7.18
C VAL A 63 -5.67 4.78 6.02
N ARG A 64 -6.47 5.54 5.28
CA ARG A 64 -7.21 5.02 4.13
C ARG A 64 -6.29 4.44 3.06
N ALA A 65 -5.19 5.14 2.75
CA ALA A 65 -4.17 4.60 1.87
C ALA A 65 -3.60 3.28 2.43
N ALA A 66 -3.25 3.21 3.71
CA ALA A 66 -2.72 1.99 4.32
C ALA A 66 -3.70 0.80 4.26
N LEU A 67 -5.01 1.04 4.40
CA LEU A 67 -6.04 0.00 4.28
C LEU A 67 -6.18 -0.51 2.85
N GLN A 68 -6.36 0.40 1.89
CA GLN A 68 -6.51 0.03 0.47
C GLN A 68 -5.26 -0.67 -0.07
N GLU A 69 -4.09 -0.23 0.37
CA GLU A 69 -2.79 -0.79 -0.02
C GLU A 69 -2.40 -2.02 0.79
N ASP A 70 -3.22 -2.46 1.77
CA ASP A 70 -2.93 -3.57 2.70
C ASP A 70 -1.48 -3.50 3.22
N ALA A 71 -1.13 -2.33 3.77
CA ALA A 71 0.23 -2.01 4.16
C ALA A 71 0.64 -2.75 5.43
N ASP A 72 1.89 -3.21 5.50
CA ASP A 72 2.45 -3.79 6.72
C ASP A 72 2.88 -2.72 7.73
N GLY A 73 3.25 -1.53 7.23
CA GLY A 73 3.69 -0.42 8.05
C GLY A 73 3.41 0.96 7.48
N ILE A 74 3.36 1.94 8.37
CA ILE A 74 3.24 3.37 8.09
C ILE A 74 4.48 4.04 8.68
N ALA A 75 5.20 4.86 7.90
CA ALA A 75 6.31 5.66 8.40
C ALA A 75 6.03 7.16 8.15
N LEU A 76 6.10 7.94 9.22
CA LEU A 76 5.75 9.36 9.21
C LEU A 76 6.89 10.26 9.64
N SER A 77 6.96 11.45 9.04
CA SER A 77 7.69 12.57 9.61
C SER A 77 6.74 13.62 10.17
N SER A 78 7.04 14.15 11.36
CA SER A 78 6.28 15.25 11.96
C SER A 78 7.19 16.27 12.62
N TYR A 79 7.31 17.45 12.03
CA TYR A 79 8.21 18.52 12.47
C TYR A 79 7.47 19.78 12.98
N GLN A 80 6.15 19.87 12.80
CA GLN A 80 5.33 21.05 13.12
C GLN A 80 4.65 21.00 14.51
N GLY A 81 4.84 19.93 15.28
CA GLY A 81 4.11 19.69 16.52
C GLY A 81 2.73 19.06 16.29
N GLY A 82 1.94 18.90 17.36
CA GLY A 82 0.66 18.17 17.33
C GLY A 82 0.80 16.67 17.04
N HIS A 83 2.03 16.14 17.14
CA HIS A 83 2.35 14.75 16.87
C HIS A 83 1.68 13.80 17.86
N VAL A 84 1.52 14.19 19.12
CA VAL A 84 0.87 13.35 20.13
C VAL A 84 -0.57 13.02 19.71
N GLU A 85 -1.35 14.06 19.38
CA GLU A 85 -2.74 13.91 18.93
C GLU A 85 -2.81 13.20 17.59
N TYR A 86 -1.93 13.57 16.65
CA TYR A 86 -1.89 12.97 15.32
C TYR A 86 -1.63 11.45 15.37
N PHE A 87 -0.64 11.01 16.14
CA PHE A 87 -0.32 9.59 16.27
C PHE A 87 -1.39 8.82 17.05
N LYS A 88 -1.91 9.38 18.16
CA LYS A 88 -3.00 8.72 18.91
C LYS A 88 -4.23 8.53 18.03
N TYR A 89 -4.65 9.58 17.31
CA TYR A 89 -5.78 9.50 16.39
C TYR A 89 -5.57 8.45 15.28
N MET A 90 -4.34 8.34 14.77
CA MET A 90 -4.00 7.29 13.80
C MET A 90 -4.11 5.89 14.38
N ILE A 91 -3.60 5.67 15.59
CA ILE A 91 -3.68 4.36 16.27
C ILE A 91 -5.14 3.99 16.54
N ASP A 92 -5.97 4.93 16.98
CA ASP A 92 -7.39 4.71 17.23
C ASP A 92 -8.14 4.36 15.94
N MET A 93 -7.96 5.16 14.87
CA MET A 93 -8.60 4.91 13.60
C MET A 93 -8.19 3.55 12.98
N LEU A 94 -6.92 3.16 13.12
CA LEU A 94 -6.46 1.84 12.69
C LEU A 94 -7.14 0.71 13.49
N LYS A 95 -7.28 0.86 14.81
CA LYS A 95 -7.99 -0.13 15.65
C LYS A 95 -9.47 -0.22 15.28
N GLU A 96 -10.15 0.92 15.15
CA GLU A 96 -11.56 1.01 14.77
C GLU A 96 -11.86 0.35 13.43
N ARG A 97 -10.94 0.48 12.46
CA ARG A 97 -11.07 -0.12 11.12
C ARG A 97 -10.49 -1.54 11.00
N GLY A 98 -10.24 -2.23 12.11
CA GLY A 98 -9.75 -3.62 12.11
C GLY A 98 -8.31 -3.80 11.58
N ALA A 99 -7.53 -2.72 11.60
CA ALA A 99 -6.19 -2.62 11.03
C ALA A 99 -5.08 -2.43 12.09
N GLY A 100 -5.33 -2.78 13.34
CA GLY A 100 -4.32 -2.69 14.42
C GLY A 100 -3.07 -3.56 14.26
N HIS A 101 -2.97 -4.34 13.17
CA HIS A 101 -1.79 -5.11 12.80
C HIS A 101 -0.73 -4.27 12.08
N ILE A 102 -1.13 -3.15 11.45
CA ILE A 102 -0.25 -2.23 10.72
C ILE A 102 0.65 -1.50 11.72
N ARG A 103 1.96 -1.55 11.48
CA ARG A 103 2.96 -0.96 12.39
C ARG A 103 3.20 0.50 12.06
N VAL A 104 3.02 1.38 13.06
CA VAL A 104 3.22 2.81 12.90
C VAL A 104 4.60 3.21 13.42
N PHE A 105 5.36 3.88 12.56
CA PHE A 105 6.69 4.40 12.84
C PHE A 105 6.71 5.91 12.60
N GLY A 106 7.65 6.60 13.23
CA GLY A 106 7.89 7.99 12.88
C GLY A 106 9.15 8.61 13.44
N GLY A 107 9.32 9.89 13.13
CA GLY A 107 10.37 10.75 13.66
C GLY A 107 10.07 12.22 13.40
N GLY A 108 10.59 13.09 14.26
CA GLY A 108 10.37 14.54 14.17
C GLY A 108 11.59 15.37 14.52
N GLY A 109 12.78 14.75 14.47
CA GLY A 109 13.98 15.37 15.03
C GLY A 109 13.79 15.64 16.53
N GLY A 110 14.19 16.83 16.98
CA GLY A 110 14.00 17.26 18.37
C GLY A 110 12.60 17.76 18.71
N THR A 111 11.67 17.79 17.74
CA THR A 111 10.29 18.24 17.98
C THR A 111 9.51 17.27 18.87
N ILE A 112 9.81 15.97 18.79
CA ILE A 112 9.19 14.93 19.62
C ILE A 112 10.13 14.61 20.78
N THR A 113 9.71 14.94 22.00
CA THR A 113 10.52 14.76 23.21
C THR A 113 10.58 13.28 23.65
N PRO A 114 11.59 12.87 24.44
CA PRO A 114 11.69 11.49 24.94
C PRO A 114 10.47 11.00 25.74
N ASP A 115 9.83 11.90 26.50
CA ASP A 115 8.64 11.57 27.29
C ASP A 115 7.44 11.31 26.38
N GLU A 116 7.23 12.15 25.36
CA GLU A 116 6.19 11.95 24.33
C GLU A 116 6.45 10.68 23.50
N ILE A 117 7.72 10.36 23.20
CA ILE A 117 8.09 9.10 22.53
C ILE A 117 7.64 7.91 23.39
N THR A 118 7.92 7.95 24.68
CA THR A 118 7.53 6.89 25.62
C THR A 118 6.02 6.77 25.72
N GLU A 119 5.31 7.89 25.83
CA GLU A 119 3.86 7.94 25.85
C GLU A 119 3.24 7.32 24.58
N LEU A 120 3.69 7.76 23.41
CA LEU A 120 3.14 7.31 22.12
C LEU A 120 3.44 5.83 21.85
N GLN A 121 4.63 5.35 22.23
CA GLN A 121 4.96 3.93 22.09
C GLN A 121 4.13 3.06 23.03
N ASN A 122 3.89 3.51 24.28
CA ASN A 122 2.97 2.84 25.20
C ASN A 122 1.52 2.84 24.70
N TYR A 123 1.12 3.87 23.95
CA TYR A 123 -0.22 3.98 23.37
C TYR A 123 -0.47 3.00 22.21
N GLY A 124 0.58 2.70 21.44
CA GLY A 124 0.53 1.73 20.35
C GLY A 124 1.40 2.04 19.12
N VAL A 125 2.15 3.16 19.12
CA VAL A 125 3.15 3.41 18.08
C VAL A 125 4.30 2.39 18.22
N GLU A 126 4.72 1.75 17.13
CA GLU A 126 5.74 0.68 17.20
C GLU A 126 7.11 1.25 17.58
N ARG A 127 7.53 2.34 16.93
CA ARG A 127 8.78 3.03 17.25
C ARG A 127 8.79 4.47 16.76
N LEU A 128 9.23 5.39 17.62
CA LEU A 128 9.58 6.76 17.23
C LEU A 128 11.08 6.98 17.38
N TYR A 129 11.76 7.30 16.28
CA TYR A 129 13.22 7.48 16.26
C TYR A 129 13.59 8.93 16.61
N HIS A 130 14.34 9.09 17.70
CA HIS A 130 14.91 10.36 18.15
C HIS A 130 16.26 10.62 17.46
N PRO A 131 16.75 11.87 17.31
CA PRO A 131 18.08 12.17 16.77
C PRO A 131 19.22 11.37 17.42
N ASN A 132 19.13 11.11 18.71
CA ASN A 132 20.12 10.30 19.45
C ASN A 132 20.17 8.85 18.92
N ASP A 133 19.04 8.27 18.52
CA ASP A 133 19.00 6.95 17.90
C ASP A 133 19.73 6.97 16.55
N GLY A 134 19.52 8.03 15.76
CA GLY A 134 20.20 8.22 14.48
C GLY A 134 21.71 8.37 14.62
N MET A 135 22.18 9.07 15.67
CA MET A 135 23.61 9.18 15.96
C MET A 135 24.22 7.87 16.46
N ALA A 136 23.49 7.11 17.28
CA ALA A 136 23.99 5.87 17.86
C ALA A 136 23.97 4.69 16.87
N MET A 137 22.90 4.54 16.11
CA MET A 137 22.67 3.40 15.21
C MET A 137 23.16 3.69 13.78
N GLY A 138 23.04 4.94 13.33
CA GLY A 138 23.11 5.31 11.92
C GLY A 138 21.80 5.08 11.18
N LEU A 139 21.60 5.84 10.10
CA LEU A 139 20.34 5.85 9.32
C LEU A 139 19.99 4.48 8.71
N VAL A 140 20.99 3.72 8.27
CA VAL A 140 20.76 2.40 7.64
C VAL A 140 20.24 1.41 8.68
N ALA A 141 20.88 1.35 9.85
CA ALA A 141 20.49 0.44 10.92
C ALA A 141 19.10 0.77 11.51
N MET A 142 18.72 2.06 11.54
CA MET A 142 17.34 2.45 11.89
C MET A 142 16.31 1.84 10.93
N ILE A 143 16.59 1.87 9.63
CA ILE A 143 15.68 1.31 8.63
C ILE A 143 15.68 -0.23 8.67
N GLU A 144 16.82 -0.86 8.96
CA GLU A 144 16.89 -2.29 9.19
C GLU A 144 16.05 -2.72 10.41
N ASP A 145 16.11 -1.97 11.52
CA ASP A 145 15.26 -2.18 12.70
C ASP A 145 13.77 -2.02 12.37
N LEU A 146 13.40 -0.94 11.67
CA LEU A 146 12.03 -0.69 11.19
C LEU A 146 11.51 -1.85 10.34
N VAL A 147 12.29 -2.31 9.37
CA VAL A 147 11.92 -3.43 8.48
C VAL A 147 11.86 -4.76 9.24
N ALA A 148 12.79 -5.00 10.16
CA ALA A 148 12.83 -6.22 10.97
C ALA A 148 11.60 -6.34 11.89
N ARG A 149 11.24 -5.26 12.60
CA ARG A 149 10.04 -5.21 13.46
C ARG A 149 8.77 -5.52 12.67
N THR A 150 8.60 -4.88 11.51
CA THR A 150 7.44 -5.12 10.66
C THR A 150 7.40 -6.55 10.13
N ARG A 151 8.55 -7.12 9.73
CA ARG A 151 8.63 -8.50 9.27
C ARG A 151 8.25 -9.49 10.38
N LEU A 152 8.78 -9.29 11.59
CA LEU A 152 8.45 -10.12 12.75
C LEU A 152 6.95 -10.04 13.10
N ALA A 153 6.37 -8.84 13.07
CA ALA A 153 4.94 -8.65 13.28
C ALA A 153 4.08 -9.38 12.24
N ARG A 154 4.43 -9.27 10.94
CA ARG A 154 3.73 -9.97 9.85
C ARG A 154 3.81 -11.49 10.04
N GLN A 155 4.98 -12.02 10.38
CA GLN A 155 5.18 -13.46 10.64
C GLN A 155 4.38 -13.95 11.85
N SER A 156 4.33 -13.16 12.91
CA SER A 156 3.58 -13.48 14.13
C SER A 156 2.07 -13.49 13.88
N ALA A 157 1.58 -12.56 13.07
CA ALA A 157 0.20 -12.53 12.61
C ALA A 157 -0.15 -13.74 11.73
N ILE A 158 0.79 -14.26 10.93
CA ILE A 158 0.59 -15.46 10.11
C ILE A 158 0.61 -16.73 10.99
N GLY A 159 1.53 -16.82 11.96
CA GLY A 159 1.67 -17.99 12.84
C GLY A 159 0.53 -18.19 13.85
N GLY A 160 -0.17 -17.11 14.22
CA GLY A 160 -1.36 -17.17 15.09
C GLY A 160 -2.70 -17.29 14.35
N ARG A 161 -2.69 -17.24 13.01
CA ARG A 161 -3.90 -17.43 12.20
C ARG A 161 -4.01 -18.91 11.84
N PRO A 162 -5.15 -19.57 12.06
CA PRO A 162 -5.37 -20.89 11.48
C PRO A 162 -5.15 -20.78 9.97
N SER A 163 -4.21 -21.57 9.47
CA SER A 163 -4.00 -21.75 8.05
C SER A 163 -5.32 -22.12 7.39
N ARG A 164 -5.68 -21.40 6.31
CA ARG A 164 -6.85 -21.60 5.42
C ARG A 164 -8.13 -20.89 5.85
N GLY A 165 -8.31 -19.75 5.21
CA GLY A 165 -9.53 -18.95 5.21
C GLY A 165 -9.17 -17.49 5.02
N VAL A 166 -8.54 -17.12 3.89
CA VAL A 166 -8.82 -15.77 3.37
C VAL A 166 -10.33 -15.74 3.30
N ASP A 167 -10.96 -14.78 3.98
CA ASP A 167 -12.41 -14.74 4.09
C ASP A 167 -12.99 -14.94 2.68
N LEU A 168 -13.57 -16.13 2.44
CA LEU A 168 -14.17 -16.47 1.15
C LEU A 168 -15.42 -15.62 0.89
N LEU A 169 -15.80 -14.83 1.89
CA LEU A 169 -16.78 -13.78 1.79
C LEU A 169 -16.30 -12.74 0.78
N HIS A 170 -17.15 -12.55 -0.22
CA HIS A 170 -16.98 -11.50 -1.21
C HIS A 170 -17.05 -10.15 -0.48
N PRO A 171 -16.04 -9.27 -0.60
CA PRO A 171 -16.02 -8.04 0.18
C PRO A 171 -17.14 -7.11 -0.29
N THR A 172 -17.55 -6.21 0.60
CA THR A 172 -18.43 -5.11 0.24
C THR A 172 -17.58 -3.88 -0.08
N LEU A 173 -18.12 -2.93 -0.86
CA LEU A 173 -17.38 -1.72 -1.22
C LEU A 173 -16.95 -0.85 -0.04
N GLY A 174 -17.65 -0.92 1.09
CA GLY A 174 -17.27 -0.20 2.32
C GLY A 174 -16.10 -0.83 3.06
N ASP A 175 -15.77 -2.08 2.74
CA ASP A 175 -14.71 -2.84 3.40
C ASP A 175 -13.40 -2.77 2.59
N GLU A 176 -12.80 -1.59 2.58
CA GLU A 176 -11.54 -1.33 1.84
C GLU A 176 -10.40 -2.24 2.29
N ILE A 177 -10.38 -2.64 3.57
CA ILE A 177 -9.36 -3.54 4.12
C ILE A 177 -9.52 -4.97 3.59
N ALA A 178 -10.75 -5.48 3.48
CA ALA A 178 -10.98 -6.79 2.88
C ALA A 178 -10.64 -6.81 1.38
N ILE A 179 -10.98 -5.74 0.64
CA ILE A 179 -10.59 -5.59 -0.77
C ILE A 179 -9.05 -5.59 -0.89
N GLY A 180 -8.36 -4.77 -0.09
CA GLY A 180 -6.89 -4.69 -0.08
C GLY A 180 -6.25 -6.06 0.21
N ARG A 181 -6.75 -6.79 1.20
CA ARG A 181 -6.26 -8.13 1.57
C ARG A 181 -6.47 -9.17 0.47
N GLN A 182 -7.63 -9.15 -0.19
CA GLN A 182 -7.87 -10.07 -1.31
C GLN A 182 -6.96 -9.76 -2.50
N LEU A 183 -6.72 -8.48 -2.80
CA LEU A 183 -5.74 -8.08 -3.82
C LEU A 183 -4.33 -8.55 -3.45
N SER A 184 -3.88 -8.36 -2.19
CA SER A 184 -2.61 -8.90 -1.72
C SER A 184 -2.53 -10.42 -1.86
N ALA A 185 -3.59 -11.16 -1.51
CA ALA A 185 -3.61 -12.61 -1.64
C ALA A 185 -3.49 -13.07 -3.10
N ILE A 186 -4.06 -12.33 -4.06
CA ILE A 186 -3.86 -12.59 -5.49
C ILE A 186 -2.40 -12.26 -5.90
N GLU A 187 -1.89 -11.10 -5.50
CA GLU A 187 -0.54 -10.63 -5.84
C GLU A 187 0.57 -11.53 -5.30
N ASP A 188 0.38 -12.06 -4.10
CA ASP A 188 1.36 -12.86 -3.37
C ASP A 188 1.25 -14.36 -3.68
N GLY A 189 0.35 -14.76 -4.61
CA GLY A 189 0.13 -16.16 -4.96
C GLY A 189 -0.47 -16.99 -3.82
N GLY A 190 -1.25 -16.35 -2.95
CA GLY A 190 -1.90 -16.97 -1.78
C GLY A 190 -3.01 -17.97 -2.12
N TYR A 191 -3.40 -18.06 -3.40
CA TYR A 191 -4.39 -19.01 -3.90
C TYR A 191 -3.73 -20.03 -4.83
N SER A 192 -4.09 -21.29 -4.68
CA SER A 192 -3.80 -22.31 -5.69
C SER A 192 -4.59 -22.06 -6.98
N GLU A 193 -4.11 -22.58 -8.11
CA GLU A 193 -4.85 -22.46 -9.38
C GLU A 193 -6.28 -23.02 -9.31
N ALA A 194 -6.49 -24.10 -8.55
CA ALA A 194 -7.82 -24.66 -8.35
C ALA A 194 -8.76 -23.70 -7.59
N GLU A 195 -8.23 -22.95 -6.63
CA GLU A 195 -8.97 -21.91 -5.91
C GLU A 195 -9.24 -20.70 -6.81
N LEU A 196 -8.23 -20.23 -7.56
CA LEU A 196 -8.38 -19.14 -8.53
C LEU A 196 -9.44 -19.47 -9.59
N VAL A 197 -9.51 -20.70 -10.09
CA VAL A 197 -10.57 -21.11 -11.04
C VAL A 197 -11.96 -20.98 -10.42
N LYS A 198 -12.13 -21.31 -9.13
CA LYS A 198 -13.41 -21.13 -8.42
C LYS A 198 -13.73 -19.65 -8.21
N LEU A 199 -12.75 -18.86 -7.77
CA LEU A 199 -12.89 -17.42 -7.57
C LEU A 199 -13.21 -16.69 -8.87
N ARG A 200 -12.51 -16.99 -9.97
CA ARG A 200 -12.82 -16.44 -11.31
C ARG A 200 -14.25 -16.74 -11.74
N LYS A 201 -14.78 -17.94 -11.46
CA LYS A 201 -16.19 -18.27 -11.71
C LYS A 201 -17.14 -17.47 -10.82
N GLN A 202 -16.80 -17.29 -9.55
CA GLN A 202 -17.57 -16.46 -8.63
C GLN A 202 -17.58 -14.98 -9.07
N TRP A 203 -16.45 -14.40 -9.41
CA TRP A 203 -16.35 -13.03 -9.94
C TRP A 203 -17.06 -12.88 -11.29
N ALA A 204 -17.04 -13.93 -12.12
CA ALA A 204 -17.79 -13.98 -13.37
C ALA A 204 -19.32 -14.02 -13.14
N GLY A 205 -19.79 -14.67 -12.08
CA GLY A 205 -21.20 -14.73 -11.70
C GLY A 205 -21.66 -13.67 -10.69
N GLY A 206 -20.77 -12.82 -10.19
CA GLY A 206 -21.05 -11.83 -9.14
C GLY A 206 -22.07 -10.77 -9.57
N THR A 207 -22.80 -10.25 -8.58
CA THR A 207 -23.90 -9.28 -8.69
C THR A 207 -23.45 -7.82 -8.83
N GLY A 208 -22.16 -7.58 -9.13
CA GLY A 208 -21.62 -6.24 -9.33
C GLY A 208 -22.29 -5.58 -10.54
N ASP A 209 -23.42 -4.93 -10.29
CA ASP A 209 -24.21 -4.23 -11.30
C ASP A 209 -23.69 -2.80 -11.40
N SER A 210 -22.84 -2.55 -12.40
CA SER A 210 -22.49 -1.18 -12.77
C SER A 210 -23.71 -0.50 -13.36
N ARG A 211 -23.98 0.73 -12.93
CA ARG A 211 -25.02 1.58 -13.52
C ARG A 211 -24.67 2.06 -14.92
N PHE A 212 -23.41 1.87 -15.32
CA PHE A 212 -22.86 2.28 -16.61
C PHE A 212 -22.17 1.07 -17.27
N PRO A 213 -22.93 0.02 -17.65
CA PRO A 213 -22.34 -1.19 -18.19
C PRO A 213 -21.70 -0.94 -19.56
N SER A 214 -20.64 -1.68 -19.87
CA SER A 214 -20.03 -1.62 -21.21
C SER A 214 -21.01 -2.12 -22.26
N ALA A 215 -21.20 -1.35 -23.35
CA ALA A 215 -22.16 -1.66 -24.43
C ALA A 215 -21.96 -3.05 -25.07
N GLU A 216 -20.75 -3.59 -25.02
CA GLU A 216 -20.39 -4.90 -25.61
C GLU A 216 -20.60 -6.08 -24.65
N SER A 217 -20.93 -5.82 -23.39
CA SER A 217 -21.07 -6.86 -22.37
C SER A 217 -22.53 -7.30 -22.23
N ARG A 218 -22.74 -8.62 -22.32
CA ARG A 218 -24.05 -9.26 -22.07
C ARG A 218 -24.46 -9.21 -20.58
N THR A 219 -23.56 -8.81 -19.70
CA THR A 219 -23.77 -8.64 -18.25
C THR A 219 -23.48 -7.20 -17.83
N PRO A 220 -24.21 -6.59 -16.88
CA PRO A 220 -24.07 -5.18 -16.52
C PRO A 220 -22.83 -4.90 -15.66
N LYS A 221 -21.64 -5.30 -16.12
CA LYS A 221 -20.39 -5.18 -15.37
C LYS A 221 -19.68 -3.86 -15.64
N ALA A 222 -18.90 -3.43 -14.66
CA ALA A 222 -18.05 -2.25 -14.75
C ALA A 222 -17.16 -2.29 -16.02
N PRO A 223 -17.19 -1.26 -16.88
CA PRO A 223 -16.18 -1.04 -17.91
C PRO A 223 -14.77 -0.96 -17.29
N VAL A 224 -13.78 -1.36 -18.09
CA VAL A 224 -12.36 -1.25 -17.74
C VAL A 224 -11.70 -0.27 -18.70
N LEU A 225 -11.16 0.82 -18.17
CA LEU A 225 -10.41 1.82 -18.93
C LEU A 225 -8.91 1.62 -18.69
N GLY A 226 -8.17 1.23 -19.73
CA GLY A 226 -6.72 1.18 -19.69
C GLY A 226 -6.10 2.52 -20.10
N ILE A 227 -5.21 3.06 -19.27
CA ILE A 227 -4.42 4.26 -19.54
C ILE A 227 -2.95 3.84 -19.58
N THR A 228 -2.34 3.96 -20.77
CA THR A 228 -0.94 3.59 -21.00
C THR A 228 -0.20 4.72 -21.69
N GLY A 229 1.12 4.73 -21.59
CA GLY A 229 1.96 5.76 -22.18
C GLY A 229 3.40 5.72 -21.69
N THR A 230 4.24 6.56 -22.29
CA THR A 230 5.65 6.66 -21.89
C THR A 230 5.81 7.14 -20.45
N GLY A 231 6.92 6.76 -19.81
CA GLY A 231 7.22 7.19 -18.45
C GLY A 231 7.33 8.72 -18.36
N GLY A 232 6.63 9.32 -17.39
CA GLY A 232 6.63 10.77 -17.19
C GLY A 232 5.71 11.57 -18.12
N ALA A 233 4.90 10.93 -18.98
CA ALA A 233 3.96 11.61 -19.88
C ALA A 233 2.78 12.31 -19.16
N GLY A 234 2.64 12.13 -17.85
CA GLY A 234 1.54 12.71 -17.06
C GLY A 234 0.31 11.81 -16.91
N LYS A 235 0.45 10.49 -17.11
CA LYS A 235 -0.65 9.51 -16.99
C LYS A 235 -1.43 9.67 -15.68
N SER A 236 -0.75 9.60 -14.54
CA SER A 236 -1.41 9.69 -13.22
C SER A 236 -2.09 11.03 -12.97
N SER A 237 -1.55 12.12 -13.54
CA SER A 237 -2.20 13.43 -13.50
C SER A 237 -3.46 13.46 -14.37
N VAL A 238 -3.42 12.88 -15.57
CA VAL A 238 -4.60 12.74 -16.43
C VAL A 238 -5.64 11.82 -15.77
N THR A 239 -5.21 10.71 -15.17
CA THR A 239 -6.07 9.81 -14.40
C THR A 239 -6.78 10.57 -13.28
N ASP A 240 -6.07 11.37 -12.49
CA ASP A 240 -6.66 12.20 -11.43
C ASP A 240 -7.69 13.19 -11.98
N GLU A 241 -7.33 13.91 -13.05
CA GLU A 241 -8.23 14.88 -13.67
C GLU A 241 -9.51 14.19 -14.17
N LEU A 242 -9.40 13.01 -14.79
CA LEU A 242 -10.56 12.22 -15.22
C LEU A 242 -11.42 11.78 -14.03
N LEU A 243 -10.81 11.29 -12.94
CA LEU A 243 -11.52 10.94 -11.71
C LEU A 243 -12.33 12.14 -11.20
N ILE A 244 -11.73 13.33 -11.13
CA ILE A 244 -12.42 14.56 -10.72
C ILE A 244 -13.64 14.83 -11.61
N ARG A 245 -13.51 14.71 -12.95
CA ARG A 245 -14.63 14.96 -13.87
C ARG A 245 -15.74 13.93 -13.67
N PHE A 246 -15.41 12.64 -13.54
CA PHE A 246 -16.41 11.61 -13.29
C PHE A 246 -17.13 11.82 -11.95
N LEU A 247 -16.39 12.12 -10.89
CA LEU A 247 -16.97 12.36 -9.56
C LEU A 247 -17.89 13.58 -9.52
N GLN A 248 -17.62 14.59 -10.36
CA GLN A 248 -18.45 15.80 -10.51
C GLN A 248 -19.68 15.55 -11.38
N ALA A 249 -19.51 14.87 -12.52
CA ALA A 249 -20.59 14.61 -13.48
C ALA A 249 -21.58 13.52 -13.00
N PHE A 250 -21.09 12.57 -12.22
CA PHE A 250 -21.86 11.41 -11.74
C PHE A 250 -21.75 11.31 -10.20
N PRO A 251 -22.68 11.95 -9.45
CA PRO A 251 -22.59 12.10 -7.99
C PRO A 251 -22.50 10.80 -7.20
N ASP A 252 -23.08 9.72 -7.73
CA ASP A 252 -23.09 8.44 -7.04
C ASP A 252 -22.03 7.47 -7.55
N MET A 253 -21.32 7.81 -8.63
CA MET A 253 -20.38 6.91 -9.30
C MET A 253 -19.22 6.52 -8.39
N ARG A 254 -18.90 5.23 -8.37
CA ARG A 254 -17.78 4.63 -7.63
C ARG A 254 -16.75 4.09 -8.60
N ILE A 255 -15.48 4.40 -8.35
CA ILE A 255 -14.39 4.11 -9.28
C ILE A 255 -13.28 3.37 -8.54
N ALA A 256 -12.78 2.29 -9.14
CA ALA A 256 -11.58 1.62 -8.68
C ALA A 256 -10.40 1.94 -9.62
N VAL A 257 -9.21 2.14 -9.06
CA VAL A 257 -7.98 2.42 -9.80
C VAL A 257 -6.93 1.38 -9.44
N ILE A 258 -6.36 0.73 -10.44
CA ILE A 258 -5.12 -0.04 -10.30
C ILE A 258 -4.02 0.71 -11.02
N ALA A 259 -2.95 1.07 -10.32
CA ALA A 259 -1.79 1.72 -10.92
C ALA A 259 -0.57 0.81 -10.80
N VAL A 260 0.10 0.53 -11.93
CA VAL A 260 1.20 -0.44 -12.01
C VAL A 260 2.53 0.26 -12.26
N ASP A 261 3.40 0.23 -11.26
CA ASP A 261 4.73 0.84 -11.29
C ASP A 261 5.85 -0.21 -11.46
N PRO A 262 7.02 0.15 -12.06
CA PRO A 262 8.12 -0.78 -12.25
C PRO A 262 8.88 -1.08 -10.93
N THR A 263 9.16 -2.35 -10.66
CA THR A 263 10.04 -2.76 -9.56
C THR A 263 11.51 -2.45 -9.86
N ARG A 264 12.27 -1.96 -8.86
CA ARG A 264 13.73 -1.77 -9.02
C ARG A 264 14.45 -3.11 -9.07
N ARG A 265 15.10 -3.40 -10.20
CA ARG A 265 15.84 -4.66 -10.41
C ARG A 265 16.90 -4.94 -9.35
N ARG A 266 17.64 -3.91 -8.90
CA ARG A 266 18.77 -4.07 -7.97
C ARG A 266 18.35 -4.39 -6.53
N SER A 267 17.41 -3.64 -5.96
CA SER A 267 16.98 -3.83 -4.57
C SER A 267 15.81 -4.80 -4.41
N GLY A 268 15.03 -5.04 -5.47
CA GLY A 268 13.78 -5.82 -5.37
C GLY A 268 12.58 -5.02 -4.85
N GLY A 269 12.80 -3.85 -4.26
CA GLY A 269 11.74 -2.94 -3.81
C GLY A 269 11.17 -2.06 -4.94
N ALA A 270 10.10 -1.35 -4.66
CA ALA A 270 9.42 -0.46 -5.60
C ALA A 270 9.12 0.90 -4.95
N LEU A 271 9.06 1.95 -5.77
CA LEU A 271 8.52 3.24 -5.36
C LEU A 271 7.24 3.39 -6.15
N LEU A 272 6.12 3.22 -5.46
CA LEU A 272 4.78 3.29 -6.00
C LEU A 272 4.33 4.74 -5.92
N GLY A 273 4.61 5.47 -7.00
CA GLY A 273 4.60 6.93 -7.07
C GLY A 273 3.32 7.52 -7.63
N ASP A 274 2.43 6.72 -8.21
CA ASP A 274 1.25 7.25 -8.89
C ASP A 274 0.25 7.90 -7.91
N ARG A 275 0.08 7.30 -6.72
CA ARG A 275 -0.86 7.77 -5.69
C ARG A 275 -0.57 9.20 -5.23
N ILE A 276 0.69 9.66 -5.23
CA ILE A 276 1.04 11.03 -4.81
C ILE A 276 0.42 12.11 -5.71
N ARG A 277 0.08 11.75 -6.96
CA ARG A 277 -0.45 12.68 -7.97
C ARG A 277 -1.96 12.78 -7.94
N MET A 278 -2.66 11.90 -7.22
CA MET A 278 -4.11 11.76 -7.31
C MET A 278 -4.82 12.41 -6.11
N ASN A 279 -5.31 13.63 -6.29
CA ASN A 279 -6.05 14.37 -5.26
C ASN A 279 -7.49 13.87 -5.10
N ALA A 280 -8.08 13.28 -6.15
CA ALA A 280 -9.43 12.72 -6.14
C ALA A 280 -9.60 11.58 -5.10
N LEU A 281 -8.49 10.95 -4.69
CA LEU A 281 -8.46 9.90 -3.67
C LEU A 281 -8.87 10.37 -2.27
N ARG A 282 -9.21 11.65 -2.07
CA ARG A 282 -9.90 12.06 -0.84
C ARG A 282 -11.36 11.63 -0.84
N SER A 283 -11.98 11.42 -2.00
CA SER A 283 -13.37 10.98 -2.08
C SER A 283 -13.51 9.52 -1.64
N PRO A 284 -14.47 9.16 -0.75
CA PRO A 284 -14.73 7.77 -0.36
C PRO A 284 -15.31 6.93 -1.52
N ARG A 285 -15.66 7.57 -2.64
CA ARG A 285 -16.14 6.91 -3.86
C ARG A 285 -15.01 6.35 -4.73
N VAL A 286 -13.76 6.58 -4.35
CA VAL A 286 -12.59 6.10 -5.10
C VAL A 286 -11.75 5.15 -4.27
N PHE A 287 -11.61 3.93 -4.78
CA PHE A 287 -10.65 2.95 -4.29
C PHE A 287 -9.42 2.96 -5.19
N MET A 288 -8.22 2.86 -4.63
CA MET A 288 -7.00 2.72 -5.41
C MET A 288 -6.10 1.63 -4.83
N ARG A 289 -5.44 0.87 -5.71
CA ARG A 289 -4.37 -0.06 -5.39
C ARG A 289 -3.15 0.25 -6.24
N SER A 290 -2.00 0.41 -5.62
CA SER A 290 -0.72 0.49 -6.31
C SER A 290 -0.03 -0.87 -6.35
N MET A 291 0.30 -1.35 -7.54
CA MET A 291 0.95 -2.64 -7.76
C MET A 291 2.35 -2.45 -8.34
N ALA A 292 3.27 -3.33 -7.99
CA ALA A 292 4.58 -3.39 -8.62
C ALA A 292 4.60 -4.48 -9.69
N THR A 293 5.34 -4.28 -10.78
CA THR A 293 5.44 -5.32 -11.83
C THR A 293 6.02 -6.65 -11.30
N ARG A 294 6.85 -6.61 -10.25
CA ARG A 294 7.61 -7.74 -9.67
C ARG A 294 8.48 -8.42 -10.75
N ARG A 295 9.43 -9.28 -10.37
CA ARG A 295 10.47 -9.80 -11.31
C ARG A 295 9.94 -10.78 -12.38
N GLN A 296 8.63 -11.04 -12.45
CA GLN A 296 8.01 -12.02 -13.36
C GLN A 296 6.93 -11.37 -14.24
N HIS A 297 7.36 -10.69 -15.32
CA HIS A 297 6.47 -9.96 -16.25
C HIS A 297 5.28 -10.77 -16.80
N VAL A 298 5.42 -12.11 -16.93
CA VAL A 298 4.34 -12.99 -17.39
C VAL A 298 3.29 -13.22 -16.31
N ALA A 299 3.70 -13.32 -15.05
CA ALA A 299 2.79 -13.44 -13.90
C ALA A 299 2.00 -12.14 -13.68
N THR A 300 2.61 -10.98 -13.94
CA THR A 300 1.96 -9.66 -13.75
C THR A 300 0.66 -9.51 -14.54
N ASN A 301 0.59 -10.01 -15.79
CA ASN A 301 -0.62 -9.91 -16.61
C ASN A 301 -1.75 -10.82 -16.08
N ALA A 302 -1.43 -12.04 -15.66
CA ALA A 302 -2.39 -12.96 -15.07
C ALA A 302 -2.93 -12.42 -13.74
N VAL A 303 -2.05 -11.97 -12.85
CA VAL A 303 -2.39 -11.34 -11.58
C VAL A 303 -3.25 -10.09 -11.80
N LEU A 304 -2.85 -9.21 -12.72
CA LEU A 304 -3.62 -8.00 -13.02
C LEU A 304 -5.03 -8.33 -13.53
N LYS A 305 -5.19 -9.36 -14.37
CA LYS A 305 -6.51 -9.81 -14.83
C LYS A 305 -7.38 -10.31 -13.67
N ASP A 306 -6.81 -11.03 -12.73
CA ASP A 306 -7.54 -11.52 -11.55
C ASP A 306 -7.93 -10.37 -10.61
N CYS A 307 -7.03 -9.40 -10.39
CA CYS A 307 -7.34 -8.18 -9.64
C CYS A 307 -8.47 -7.37 -10.30
N ILE A 308 -8.42 -7.19 -11.63
CA ILE A 308 -9.49 -6.53 -12.38
C ILE A 308 -10.79 -7.32 -12.25
N ALA A 309 -10.75 -8.64 -12.37
CA ALA A 309 -11.95 -9.49 -12.25
C ALA A 309 -12.61 -9.37 -10.87
N LEU A 310 -11.80 -9.36 -9.80
CA LEU A 310 -12.27 -9.11 -8.44
C LEU A 310 -12.92 -7.73 -8.32
N LEU A 311 -12.26 -6.66 -8.79
CA LEU A 311 -12.84 -5.31 -8.70
C LEU A 311 -14.13 -5.18 -9.52
N LYS A 312 -14.20 -5.83 -10.68
CA LYS A 312 -15.42 -5.85 -11.51
C LYS A 312 -16.57 -6.65 -10.91
N SER A 313 -16.31 -7.56 -9.96
CA SER A 313 -17.37 -8.30 -9.30
C SER A 313 -17.96 -7.55 -8.11
N LEU A 314 -17.31 -6.45 -7.70
CA LEU A 314 -17.82 -5.48 -6.72
C LEU A 314 -18.64 -4.39 -7.43
N ASP A 315 -19.43 -3.62 -6.69
CA ASP A 315 -20.33 -2.60 -7.28
C ASP A 315 -19.60 -1.30 -7.71
N PHE A 316 -18.37 -1.41 -8.19
CA PHE A 316 -17.70 -0.30 -8.86
C PHE A 316 -18.37 -0.05 -10.21
N ASP A 317 -18.55 1.21 -10.57
CA ASP A 317 -19.11 1.55 -11.88
C ASP A 317 -18.05 1.60 -12.98
N LEU A 318 -16.78 1.82 -12.60
CA LEU A 318 -15.65 1.91 -13.51
C LEU A 318 -14.37 1.39 -12.83
N VAL A 319 -13.60 0.60 -13.56
CA VAL A 319 -12.24 0.22 -13.18
C VAL A 319 -11.24 0.89 -14.12
N ILE A 320 -10.31 1.67 -13.58
CA ILE A 320 -9.23 2.30 -14.34
C ILE A 320 -7.94 1.54 -14.06
N VAL A 321 -7.16 1.26 -15.11
CA VAL A 321 -5.86 0.58 -15.01
C VAL A 321 -4.79 1.46 -15.65
N GLU A 322 -3.81 1.89 -14.87
CA GLU A 322 -2.66 2.67 -15.32
C GLU A 322 -1.40 1.80 -15.41
N THR A 323 -0.66 1.92 -16.52
CA THR A 323 0.62 1.21 -16.79
C THR A 323 1.67 2.17 -17.34
#